data_AF-A0AAD8MTW6-F1
#
_entry.id   AF-A0AAD8MTW6-F1
#
_cell.length_a   1.000
_cell.length_b   1.000
_cell.length_c   1.000
_cell.angle_alpha   90.00
_cell.angle_beta   90.00
_cell.angle_gamma   90.00
#
_symmetry.space_group_name_H-M   'P 1'
#
loop_
_entity.id
_entity.type
_entity.pdbx_description
1 polymer ?
#
loop_
_entity_poly.entity_id
_entity_poly.type
_entity_poly.pdbx_seq_one_letter_code
_entity_poly.pdbx_strand_id
1 'polypeptide(L)'
;MFPSSEENIAQLVSVCEVHCSAQTNRVASEKDWYAILQIGRIVDESTIKRQYRKLALLLHPDKNKVVGAEAAFKLIGEANAFLLDPEKKSLYDRRHRAFKRNVVPRSPAPQVYQSDRNSGSAHEQTRWRSHL
;
A
#
# COMPACT_ATOMS: atom_id res chain seq x y z
N MET A 1 -11.40 13.57 -32.26
CA MET A 1 -10.00 13.18 -32.00
C MET A 1 -10.07 11.99 -31.05
N PHE A 2 -9.78 10.79 -31.55
CA PHE A 2 -9.78 9.59 -30.71
C PHE A 2 -8.62 9.72 -29.70
N PRO A 3 -8.83 9.38 -28.41
CA PRO A 3 -7.75 9.39 -27.44
C PRO A 3 -6.63 8.47 -27.91
N SER A 4 -5.39 8.93 -27.78
CA SER A 4 -4.20 8.14 -28.12
C SER A 4 -4.22 6.82 -27.35
N SER A 5 -3.71 5.74 -27.95
CA SER A 5 -3.67 4.40 -27.35
C SER A 5 -3.12 4.39 -25.91
N GLU A 6 -2.13 5.24 -25.63
CA GLU A 6 -1.54 5.41 -24.29
C GLU A 6 -2.52 5.97 -23.25
N GLU A 7 -3.38 6.91 -23.64
CA GLU A 7 -4.36 7.52 -22.75
C GLU A 7 -5.45 6.51 -22.36
N ASN A 8 -5.88 5.68 -23.32
CA ASN A 8 -6.82 4.59 -23.05
C ASN A 8 -6.25 3.55 -22.08
N ILE A 9 -4.95 3.22 -22.21
CA ILE A 9 -4.26 2.30 -21.29
C ILE A 9 -4.22 2.93 -19.89
N ALA A 10 -3.83 4.20 -19.77
CA ALA A 10 -3.78 4.90 -18.48
C ALA A 10 -5.17 4.96 -17.81
N GLN A 11 -6.22 5.21 -18.59
CA GLN A 11 -7.61 5.21 -18.10
C GLN A 11 -8.03 3.83 -17.59
N LEU A 12 -7.74 2.76 -18.34
CA LEU A 12 -8.05 1.39 -17.94
C LEU A 12 -7.30 0.99 -16.66
N VAL A 13 -6.00 1.29 -16.58
CA VAL A 13 -5.18 1.03 -15.39
C VAL A 13 -5.75 1.76 -14.18
N SER A 14 -6.09 3.04 -14.32
CA SER A 14 -6.67 3.85 -13.24
C SER A 14 -8.00 3.26 -12.73
N VAL A 15 -8.87 2.80 -13.63
CA VAL A 15 -10.14 2.15 -13.27
C VAL A 15 -9.87 0.87 -12.48
N CYS A 16 -8.96 0.02 -12.97
CA CYS A 16 -8.60 -1.24 -12.32
C CYS A 16 -8.02 -0.99 -10.92
N GLU A 17 -7.06 -0.08 -10.78
CA GLU A 17 -6.40 0.21 -9.50
C GLU A 17 -7.38 0.70 -8.43
N VAL A 18 -8.33 1.57 -8.80
CA VAL A 18 -9.37 2.06 -7.88
C VAL A 18 -10.29 0.91 -7.44
N HIS A 19 -10.73 0.06 -8.36
CA HIS A 19 -11.60 -1.08 -8.03
C HIS A 19 -10.88 -2.13 -7.18
N CYS A 20 -9.65 -2.48 -7.55
CA CYS A 20 -8.81 -3.38 -6.78
C CYS A 20 -8.64 -2.83 -5.35
N SER A 21 -8.27 -1.56 -5.20
CA SER A 21 -8.12 -0.94 -3.88
C SER A 21 -9.41 -0.98 -3.05
N ALA A 22 -10.57 -0.78 -3.67
CA ALA A 22 -11.86 -0.86 -2.97
C ALA A 22 -12.26 -2.29 -2.56
N GLN A 23 -11.79 -3.31 -3.27
CA GLN A 23 -12.14 -4.72 -3.04
C GLN A 23 -11.15 -5.43 -2.11
N THR A 24 -9.84 -5.29 -2.37
CA THR A 24 -8.78 -6.06 -1.70
C THR A 24 -8.24 -5.35 -0.45
N ASN A 25 -8.19 -4.01 -0.45
CA ASN A 25 -7.69 -3.24 0.69
C ASN A 25 -8.84 -2.82 1.58
N ARG A 26 -9.29 -3.77 2.42
CA ARG A 26 -10.25 -3.49 3.50
C ARG A 26 -9.54 -3.48 4.84
N VAL A 27 -9.87 -2.51 5.68
CA VAL A 27 -9.37 -2.47 7.05
C VAL A 27 -10.56 -2.44 8.00
N ALA A 28 -10.59 -3.40 8.93
CA ALA A 28 -11.73 -3.62 9.82
C ALA A 28 -13.09 -3.70 9.08
N SER A 29 -13.10 -4.38 7.92
CA SER A 29 -14.27 -4.55 7.04
C SER A 29 -14.76 -3.27 6.33
N GLU A 30 -14.04 -2.15 6.48
CA GLU A 30 -14.31 -0.89 5.76
C GLU A 30 -13.33 -0.69 4.60
N LYS A 31 -13.71 0.12 3.61
CA LYS A 31 -12.85 0.46 2.47
C LYS A 31 -11.61 1.23 2.92
N ASP A 32 -10.46 0.96 2.30
CA ASP A 32 -9.27 1.79 2.47
C ASP A 32 -9.37 3.04 1.60
N TRP A 33 -9.90 4.12 2.17
CA TRP A 33 -10.08 5.39 1.48
C TRP A 33 -8.77 6.01 0.98
N TYR A 34 -7.65 5.78 1.69
CA TYR A 34 -6.35 6.26 1.25
C TYR A 34 -5.84 5.45 0.05
N ALA A 35 -6.03 4.12 0.06
CA ALA A 35 -5.69 3.27 -1.07
C ALA A 35 -6.53 3.57 -2.31
N ILE A 36 -7.84 3.85 -2.14
CA ILE A 36 -8.74 4.24 -3.25
C ILE A 36 -8.27 5.53 -3.91
N LEU A 37 -7.78 6.51 -3.14
CA LEU A 37 -7.17 7.72 -3.69
C LEU A 37 -5.70 7.53 -4.10
N GLN A 38 -5.13 6.34 -3.93
CA GLN A 38 -3.73 6.04 -4.26
C GLN A 38 -2.73 6.95 -3.53
N ILE A 39 -3.01 7.25 -2.26
CA ILE A 39 -2.18 8.10 -1.41
C ILE A 39 -1.75 7.36 -0.14
N GLY A 40 -0.64 7.82 0.43
CA GLY A 40 -0.23 7.39 1.77
C GLY A 40 -1.21 7.88 2.84
N ARG A 41 -1.16 7.26 4.03
CA ARG A 41 -1.99 7.63 5.19
C ARG A 41 -1.47 8.88 5.92
N ILE A 42 -0.17 9.17 5.79
CA ILE A 42 0.49 10.33 6.39
C ILE A 42 0.61 11.40 5.32
N VAL A 43 -0.52 12.02 4.99
CA VAL A 43 -0.62 13.07 3.98
C VAL A 43 -1.49 14.20 4.50
N ASP A 44 -1.21 15.39 4.00
CA ASP A 44 -1.97 16.59 4.28
C ASP A 44 -3.20 16.71 3.36
N GLU A 45 -4.13 17.59 3.76
CA GLU A 45 -5.37 17.84 3.02
C GLU A 45 -5.12 18.33 1.58
N SER A 46 -4.04 19.09 1.34
CA SER A 46 -3.72 19.58 0.00
C SER A 46 -3.35 18.43 -0.93
N THR A 47 -2.66 17.41 -0.41
CA THR A 47 -2.30 16.20 -1.15
C THR A 47 -3.53 15.37 -1.51
N ILE A 48 -4.48 15.23 -0.57
CA ILE A 48 -5.78 14.57 -0.83
C ILE A 48 -6.51 15.26 -1.99
N LYS A 49 -6.71 16.58 -1.89
CA LYS A 49 -7.41 17.35 -2.93
C LYS A 49 -6.69 17.31 -4.28
N ARG A 50 -5.35 17.39 -4.27
CA ARG A 50 -4.54 17.35 -5.48
C ARG A 50 -4.67 16.00 -6.19
N GLN A 51 -4.63 14.91 -5.45
CA GLN A 51 -4.74 13.58 -6.03
C GLN A 51 -6.17 13.29 -6.52
N TYR A 52 -7.19 13.70 -5.76
CA TYR A 52 -8.57 13.61 -6.21
C TYR A 52 -8.78 14.31 -7.55
N ARG A 53 -8.28 15.54 -7.74
CA ARG A 53 -8.40 16.26 -9.02
C ARG A 53 -7.75 15.51 -10.18
N LYS A 54 -6.59 14.90 -9.96
CA LYS A 54 -5.90 14.10 -10.99
C LYS A 54 -6.73 12.89 -11.39
N LEU A 55 -7.21 12.12 -10.41
CA LEU A 55 -8.02 10.93 -10.66
C LEU A 55 -9.38 11.29 -11.28
N ALA A 56 -10.00 12.39 -10.84
CA ALA A 56 -11.26 12.86 -11.40
C ALA A 56 -11.15 13.19 -12.89
N LEU A 57 -10.03 13.77 -13.33
CA LEU A 57 -9.79 14.04 -14.75
C LEU A 57 -9.61 12.74 -15.57
N LEU A 58 -8.93 11.75 -15.01
CA LEU A 58 -8.68 10.46 -15.67
C LEU A 58 -9.93 9.55 -15.72
N LEU A 59 -10.79 9.64 -14.70
CA LEU A 59 -11.94 8.77 -14.52
C LEU A 59 -13.27 9.42 -14.95
N HIS A 60 -13.26 10.68 -15.40
CA HIS A 60 -14.48 11.39 -15.75
C HIS A 60 -15.23 10.65 -16.88
N PRO A 61 -16.52 10.29 -16.70
CA PRO A 61 -17.27 9.45 -17.65
C PRO A 61 -17.49 10.12 -19.03
N ASP A 62 -17.33 11.45 -19.10
CA ASP A 62 -17.35 12.17 -20.37
C ASP A 62 -16.20 11.76 -21.30
N LYS A 63 -14.99 11.67 -20.75
CA LYS A 63 -13.76 11.37 -21.52
C LYS A 63 -13.32 9.92 -21.43
N ASN A 64 -13.65 9.25 -20.34
CA ASN A 64 -13.30 7.86 -20.09
C ASN A 64 -14.51 6.96 -20.37
N LYS A 65 -14.44 6.21 -21.47
CA LYS A 65 -15.49 5.25 -21.90
C LYS A 65 -15.19 3.81 -21.50
N VAL A 66 -14.18 3.59 -20.65
CA VAL A 66 -13.85 2.26 -20.13
C VAL A 66 -14.94 1.79 -19.18
N VAL A 67 -15.22 0.49 -19.22
CA VAL A 67 -16.16 -0.17 -18.31
C VAL A 67 -15.76 0.09 -16.86
N GLY A 68 -16.70 0.55 -16.05
CA GLY A 68 -16.47 0.84 -14.63
C GLY A 68 -15.90 2.23 -14.32
N ALA A 69 -15.63 3.09 -15.32
CA ALA A 69 -15.14 4.45 -15.07
C ALA A 69 -16.04 5.26 -14.12
N GLU A 70 -17.37 5.19 -14.31
CA GLU A 70 -18.33 5.85 -13.44
C GLU A 70 -18.28 5.32 -12.00
N ALA A 71 -18.16 4.00 -11.82
CA ALA A 71 -18.06 3.39 -10.50
C ALA A 71 -16.75 3.79 -9.80
N ALA A 72 -15.63 3.81 -10.53
CA ALA A 72 -14.35 4.30 -10.03
C ALA A 72 -14.43 5.79 -9.64
N PHE A 73 -15.09 6.60 -10.46
CA PHE A 73 -15.31 8.02 -10.21
C PHE A 73 -16.11 8.25 -8.92
N LYS A 74 -17.17 7.46 -8.69
CA LYS A 74 -17.94 7.51 -7.44
C LYS A 74 -17.08 7.13 -6.23
N LEU A 75 -16.28 6.07 -6.33
CA LEU A 75 -15.38 5.62 -5.26
C LEU A 75 -14.37 6.71 -4.84
N ILE A 76 -13.73 7.38 -5.80
CA ILE A 76 -12.79 8.47 -5.48
C ILE A 76 -13.52 9.69 -4.88
N GLY A 77 -14.78 9.93 -5.27
CA GLY A 77 -15.62 10.99 -4.72
C GLY A 77 -15.99 10.73 -3.26
N GLU A 78 -16.42 9.50 -2.94
CA GLU A 78 -16.67 9.05 -1.58
C GLU A 78 -15.41 9.14 -0.71
N ALA A 79 -14.27 8.66 -1.23
CA ALA A 79 -13.00 8.71 -0.51
C ALA A 79 -12.58 10.14 -0.20
N ASN A 80 -12.69 11.06 -1.16
CA ASN A 80 -12.39 12.47 -0.95
C ASN A 80 -13.34 13.11 0.07
N ALA A 81 -14.65 12.89 -0.04
CA ALA A 81 -15.64 13.41 0.91
C ALA A 81 -15.40 12.88 2.33
N PHE A 82 -15.00 11.62 2.46
CA PHE A 82 -14.69 11.00 3.75
C PHE A 82 -13.40 11.56 4.37
N LEU A 83 -12.34 11.72 3.57
CA LEU A 83 -11.03 12.15 4.05
C LEU A 83 -10.91 13.66 4.27
N LEU A 84 -11.76 14.47 3.64
CA LEU A 84 -11.86 15.91 3.90
C LEU A 84 -12.73 16.25 5.12
N ASP A 85 -13.50 15.28 5.62
CA ASP A 85 -14.23 15.43 6.87
C ASP A 85 -13.29 15.13 8.05
N PRO A 86 -12.91 16.13 8.86
CA PRO A 86 -11.91 15.96 9.91
C PRO A 86 -12.39 15.00 11.01
N GLU A 87 -13.69 14.94 11.28
CA GLU A 87 -14.26 14.05 12.28
C GLU A 87 -14.23 12.59 11.79
N LYS A 88 -14.72 12.35 10.57
CA LYS A 88 -14.67 11.01 9.94
C LYS A 88 -13.24 10.51 9.79
N LYS A 89 -12.33 11.36 9.29
CA LYS A 89 -10.91 11.05 9.14
C LYS A 89 -10.27 10.71 10.49
N SER A 90 -10.53 11.50 11.53
CA SER A 90 -9.95 11.26 12.87
C SER A 90 -10.43 9.94 13.48
N LEU A 91 -11.74 9.64 13.38
CA LEU A 91 -12.31 8.38 13.85
C LEU A 91 -11.72 7.18 13.10
N TYR A 92 -11.64 7.29 11.77
CA TYR A 92 -11.02 6.29 10.91
C TYR A 92 -9.56 6.05 11.31
N ASP A 93 -8.73 7.11 11.35
CA ASP A 93 -7.31 7.01 11.69
C ASP A 93 -7.10 6.41 13.10
N ARG A 94 -7.96 6.72 14.07
CA ARG A 94 -7.93 6.14 15.43
C ARG A 94 -8.22 4.64 15.41
N ARG A 95 -9.29 4.21 14.72
CA ARG A 95 -9.66 2.79 14.59
C ARG A 95 -8.54 1.98 13.92
N HIS A 96 -7.92 2.55 12.89
CA HIS A 96 -6.87 1.89 12.11
C HIS A 96 -5.55 1.76 12.87
N ARG A 97 -5.20 2.76 13.70
CA ARG A 97 -4.05 2.66 14.62
C ARG A 97 -4.23 1.55 15.66
N ALA A 98 -5.44 1.38 16.17
CA ALA A 98 -5.74 0.30 17.12
C ALA A 98 -5.60 -1.09 16.48
N PHE A 99 -6.04 -1.26 15.23
CA PHE A 99 -5.93 -2.54 14.52
C PHE A 99 -4.47 -2.97 14.30
N LYS A 100 -3.56 -2.04 13.94
CA LYS A 100 -2.12 -2.36 13.78
C LYS A 100 -1.43 -2.80 15.07
N ARG A 101 -1.91 -2.40 16.25
CA ARG A 101 -1.34 -2.84 17.54
C ARG A 101 -1.66 -4.30 17.87
N ASN A 102 -2.72 -4.87 17.30
CA ASN A 102 -3.17 -6.22 17.60
C ASN A 102 -2.56 -7.32 16.70
N VAL A 103 -1.72 -6.96 15.71
CA VAL A 103 -1.08 -7.90 14.77
C VAL A 103 0.43 -8.03 15.02
N VAL A 104 0.87 -7.83 16.27
CA VAL A 104 2.21 -8.29 16.66
C VAL A 104 2.04 -9.63 17.37
N PRO A 105 2.34 -10.78 16.74
CA PRO A 105 2.62 -11.98 17.50
C PRO A 105 3.86 -11.66 18.33
N ARG A 106 3.68 -11.59 19.65
CA ARG A 106 4.78 -11.51 20.60
C ARG A 106 5.57 -12.81 20.49
N SER A 107 6.49 -12.88 19.53
CA SER A 107 7.45 -13.98 19.44
C SER A 107 8.35 -13.87 20.67
N PRO A 108 8.45 -14.92 21.51
CA PRO A 108 9.38 -14.91 22.62
C PRO A 108 10.81 -14.80 22.06
N ALA A 109 11.63 -13.95 22.68
CA ALA A 109 13.00 -13.68 22.27
C ALA A 109 13.83 -14.99 22.19
N PRO A 110 14.75 -15.13 21.22
CA PRO A 110 15.62 -16.30 21.15
C PRO A 110 16.53 -16.36 22.38
N GLN A 111 16.51 -17.51 23.07
CA GLN A 111 17.42 -17.78 24.18
C GLN A 111 18.85 -17.82 23.65
N VAL A 112 19.70 -16.95 24.18
CA VAL A 112 21.14 -16.91 23.90
C VAL A 112 21.73 -18.26 24.32
N TYR A 113 22.12 -19.08 23.36
CA TYR A 113 22.90 -20.30 23.62
C TYR A 113 24.33 -19.88 23.94
N GLN A 114 24.70 -19.91 25.23
CA GLN A 114 26.07 -19.77 25.67
C GLN A 114 26.82 -21.05 25.26
N SER A 115 27.68 -20.93 24.24
CA SER A 115 28.69 -21.96 23.97
C SER A 115 29.96 -21.56 24.71
N ASP A 116 30.26 -22.32 25.76
CA ASP A 116 31.54 -22.24 26.46
C ASP A 116 32.67 -22.54 25.48
N ARG A 117 33.52 -21.54 25.28
CA ARG A 117 34.85 -21.72 24.70
C ARG A 117 35.70 -22.41 25.75
N ASN A 118 36.09 -23.67 25.50
CA ASN A 118 37.31 -24.17 26.09
C ASN A 118 38.28 -24.66 25.01
N SER A 119 39.42 -23.99 24.99
CA SER A 119 40.62 -24.20 24.21
C SER A 119 41.35 -25.49 24.62
N GLY A 120 41.90 -26.22 23.65
CA GLY A 120 42.76 -27.37 23.92
C GLY A 120 43.45 -27.97 22.68
N SER A 121 44.57 -27.34 22.30
CA SER A 121 45.84 -27.90 21.79
C SER A 121 45.89 -29.00 20.71
N ALA A 122 46.62 -28.64 19.64
CA ALA A 122 47.64 -29.42 18.89
C ALA A 122 47.25 -30.72 18.17
N HIS A 123 47.45 -30.79 16.84
CA HIS A 123 48.66 -31.35 16.20
C HIS A 123 48.53 -31.40 14.65
N GLU A 124 49.57 -30.88 13.98
CA GLU A 124 50.29 -31.36 12.78
C GLU A 124 49.58 -31.64 11.42
N GLN A 125 49.96 -30.87 10.37
CA GLN A 125 50.85 -31.22 9.23
C GLN A 125 50.26 -32.25 8.25
N THR A 126 50.00 -31.94 6.98
CA THR A 126 50.99 -31.79 5.88
C THR A 126 50.26 -31.28 4.62
N ARG A 127 50.79 -30.27 3.89
CA ARG A 127 51.54 -30.38 2.62
C ARG A 127 50.74 -31.16 1.53
N TRP A 128 50.32 -30.55 0.41
CA TRP A 128 51.16 -30.18 -0.74
C TRP A 128 50.51 -29.16 -1.69
N ARG A 129 51.41 -28.49 -2.42
CA ARG A 129 51.25 -27.39 -3.39
C ARG A 129 50.63 -27.86 -4.72
N SER A 130 49.90 -26.92 -5.32
CA SER A 130 49.95 -26.47 -6.73
C SER A 130 50.31 -27.49 -7.81
N HIS A 131 49.39 -27.74 -8.75
CA HIS A 131 49.75 -27.91 -10.16
C HIS A 131 48.59 -27.49 -11.06
N LEU A 132 48.90 -26.49 -11.90
CA LEU A 132 48.45 -26.20 -13.27
C LEU A 132 46.94 -26.19 -13.58
#